data_AF-A0A3D4C0E0-F1
#
_entry.id   AF-A0A3D4C0E0-F1
#
_cell.length_a   1.000
_cell.length_b   1.000
_cell.length_c   1.000
_cell.angle_alpha   90.00
_cell.angle_beta   90.00
_cell.angle_gamma   90.00
#
_symmetry.space_group_name_H-M   'P 1'
#
loop_
_entity.id
_entity.type
_entity.pdbx_description
1 polymer ?
#
loop_
_entity_poly.entity_id
_entity_poly.type
_entity_poly.pdbx_seq_one_letter_code
_entity_poly.pdbx_strand_id
1 'polypeptide(L)'
;MLTDTAWFTEKSNGKVSINGKDIYRNLSPEIVIKLADNLSVSEILEWIENEIINAFKEKYSKSPEVGALNNAKGGWNEYIATSLLSEIIFDINTKTSKYIAIFPIPNSQFKIKGSNESYSNFLNLFAPEDFCNINNYLSKIKPFKEQIFMPSPDYIIIDLESSLYSKDVNLLLQEQMRDPDSFVVYNFFKGKLHIEDIKAAVSLKTSNRPDRRYQPLFEAAMIKAMGYVLKQNWKYYMVASDLSTADKTIFNSAIAPHGIALEENFHLVDATYLYARKADLLPLVIAAIEK
;
A
#
# COMPACT_ATOMS: atom_id res chain seq x y z
N MET A 1 -8.44 27.12 20.84
CA MET A 1 -7.71 26.48 21.95
C MET A 1 -7.61 24.99 21.62
N LEU A 2 -6.52 24.56 20.99
CA LEU A 2 -6.26 23.13 20.75
C LEU A 2 -5.65 22.57 22.04
N THR A 3 -6.45 21.78 22.74
CA THR A 3 -6.13 21.14 24.01
C THR A 3 -5.06 20.06 23.83
N ASP A 4 -3.93 20.23 24.53
CA ASP A 4 -2.95 19.21 24.95
C ASP A 4 -2.83 17.99 24.01
N THR A 5 -2.46 18.24 22.75
CA THR A 5 -2.47 17.20 21.73
C THR A 5 -1.31 16.23 21.94
N ALA A 6 -1.64 14.94 22.00
CA ALA A 6 -0.73 13.80 21.95
C ALA A 6 0.03 13.69 20.60
N TRP A 7 0.29 14.81 19.91
CA TRP A 7 1.00 14.88 18.63
C TRP A 7 2.51 14.68 18.78
N PHE A 8 3.04 14.89 19.99
CA PHE A 8 4.47 14.85 20.26
C PHE A 8 4.78 14.03 21.51
N THR A 9 5.76 13.13 21.40
CA THR A 9 6.28 12.35 22.54
C THR A 9 7.76 12.65 22.72
N GLU A 10 8.14 13.12 23.90
CA GLU A 10 9.55 13.32 24.25
C GLU A 10 10.18 12.00 24.70
N LYS A 11 11.33 11.68 24.12
CA LYS A 11 12.11 10.48 24.45
C LYS A 11 13.15 10.82 25.51
N SER A 12 13.60 9.79 26.23
CA SER A 12 14.62 9.91 27.29
C SER A 12 15.95 10.53 26.86
N ASN A 13 16.24 10.58 25.56
CA ASN A 13 17.42 11.21 24.97
C ASN A 13 17.20 12.67 24.51
N GLY A 14 16.08 13.30 24.89
CA GLY A 14 15.73 14.67 24.51
C GLY A 14 15.26 14.84 23.06
N LYS A 15 15.14 13.74 22.30
CA LYS A 15 14.51 13.76 20.97
C LYS A 15 12.99 13.72 21.11
N VAL A 16 12.30 14.39 20.19
CA VAL A 16 10.84 14.41 20.15
C VAL A 16 10.37 13.63 18.93
N SER A 17 9.47 12.66 19.12
CA SER A 17 8.79 11.99 18.00
C SER A 17 7.48 12.66 17.66
N ILE A 18 7.17 12.66 16.36
CA ILE A 18 5.87 13.09 15.81
C ILE A 18 4.96 11.87 15.78
N ASN A 19 3.81 11.94 16.46
CA ASN A 19 2.83 10.88 16.52
C ASN A 19 1.89 10.99 15.31
N GLY A 20 2.39 10.55 14.14
CA GLY A 20 1.73 10.74 12.84
C GLY A 20 0.30 10.19 12.79
N LYS A 21 0.04 9.06 13.45
CA LYS A 21 -1.28 8.44 13.57
C LYS A 21 -2.28 9.33 14.32
N ASP A 22 -1.91 9.81 15.50
CA ASP A 22 -2.78 10.64 16.34
C ASP A 22 -3.06 11.99 15.66
N ILE A 23 -2.05 12.53 14.96
CA ILE A 23 -2.22 13.72 14.13
C ILE A 23 -3.24 13.48 13.02
N TYR A 24 -3.10 12.40 12.26
CA TYR A 24 -4.03 12.08 11.18
C TYR A 24 -5.46 11.92 11.69
N ARG A 25 -5.66 11.19 12.79
CA ARG A 25 -6.97 11.01 13.41
C ARG A 25 -7.58 12.33 13.87
N ASN A 26 -6.78 13.19 14.50
CA ASN A 26 -7.25 14.51 14.96
C ASN A 26 -7.62 15.44 13.80
N LEU A 27 -6.89 15.38 12.68
CA LEU A 27 -7.12 16.23 11.50
C LEU A 27 -8.05 15.59 10.46
N SER A 28 -8.49 14.35 10.67
CA SER A 28 -9.30 13.58 9.71
C SER A 28 -10.58 14.31 9.28
N PRO A 29 -11.35 14.95 10.18
CA PRO A 29 -12.54 15.71 9.78
C PRO A 29 -12.21 16.82 8.77
N GLU A 30 -11.16 17.59 9.00
CA GLU A 30 -10.70 18.66 8.11
C GLU A 30 -10.11 18.11 6.81
N ILE A 31 -9.41 16.98 6.85
CA ILE A 31 -8.90 16.29 5.65
C ILE A 31 -10.07 15.92 4.73
N VAL A 32 -11.15 15.37 5.28
CA VAL A 32 -12.36 15.01 4.50
C VAL A 32 -12.96 16.23 3.82
N ILE A 33 -13.08 17.36 4.54
CA ILE A 33 -13.58 18.62 3.96
C ILE A 33 -12.67 19.08 2.82
N LYS A 34 -11.35 19.08 3.03
CA LYS A 34 -10.38 19.50 2.00
C LYS A 34 -10.40 18.61 0.76
N LEU A 35 -10.57 17.29 0.93
CA LEU A 35 -10.75 16.36 -0.19
C LEU A 35 -12.04 16.65 -0.96
N ALA A 36 -13.13 16.98 -0.26
CA ALA A 36 -14.40 17.36 -0.87
C ALA A 36 -14.31 18.71 -1.62
N ASP A 37 -13.48 19.63 -1.13
CA ASP A 37 -13.17 20.92 -1.76
C ASP A 37 -12.18 20.81 -2.95
N ASN A 38 -11.89 19.59 -3.41
CA ASN A 38 -10.97 19.29 -4.52
C ASN A 38 -9.52 19.74 -4.31
N LEU A 39 -9.05 19.92 -3.07
CA LEU A 39 -7.61 20.10 -2.82
C LEU A 39 -6.87 18.82 -3.23
N SER A 40 -5.69 19.00 -3.80
CA SER A 40 -4.81 17.88 -4.09
C SER A 40 -4.22 17.28 -2.81
N VAL A 41 -3.89 16.00 -2.85
CA VAL A 41 -3.22 15.29 -1.75
C VAL A 41 -1.94 16.02 -1.34
N SER A 42 -1.17 16.54 -2.30
CA SER A 42 0.04 17.33 -2.03
C SER A 42 -0.25 18.59 -1.21
N GLU A 43 -1.30 19.33 -1.55
CA GLU A 43 -1.72 20.53 -0.79
C GLU A 43 -2.21 20.16 0.62
N ILE A 44 -2.93 19.04 0.76
CA ILE A 44 -3.38 18.55 2.07
C ILE A 44 -2.18 18.15 2.94
N LEU A 45 -1.19 17.45 2.36
CA LEU A 45 0.02 17.06 3.09
C LEU A 45 0.86 18.28 3.50
N GLU A 46 0.95 19.29 2.65
CA GLU A 46 1.62 20.56 2.98
C GLU A 46 0.88 21.32 4.09
N TRP A 47 -0.45 21.33 4.06
CA TRP A 47 -1.25 21.89 5.15
C TRP A 47 -1.00 21.16 6.48
N ILE A 48 -1.07 19.82 6.51
CA ILE A 48 -0.76 19.03 7.72
C ILE A 48 0.66 19.33 8.23
N GLU A 49 1.63 19.39 7.32
CA GLU A 49 3.02 19.71 7.63
C GLU A 49 3.15 21.08 8.32
N ASN A 50 2.46 22.10 7.81
CA ASN A 50 2.45 23.44 8.39
C ASN A 50 1.78 23.50 9.77
N GLU A 51 0.66 22.82 9.97
CA GLU A 51 0.00 22.71 11.29
C GLU A 51 0.96 22.14 12.34
N ILE A 52 1.72 21.10 11.97
CA ILE A 52 2.68 20.45 12.86
C ILE A 52 3.88 21.33 13.14
N ILE A 53 4.43 21.99 12.12
CA ILE A 53 5.54 22.93 12.31
C ILE A 53 5.13 24.03 13.29
N ASN A 54 3.93 24.58 13.14
CA ASN A 54 3.41 25.63 14.02
C ASN A 54 3.23 25.11 15.46
N ALA A 55 2.54 23.98 15.64
CA ALA A 55 2.33 23.37 16.96
C ALA A 55 3.65 22.96 17.64
N PHE A 56 4.62 22.46 16.86
CA PHE A 56 5.93 22.07 17.39
C PHE A 56 6.76 23.28 17.83
N LYS A 57 6.72 24.37 17.04
CA LYS A 57 7.37 25.65 17.41
C LYS A 57 6.74 26.27 18.64
N GLU A 58 5.42 26.23 18.76
CA GLU A 58 4.70 26.72 19.95
C GLU A 58 5.10 25.94 21.21
N LYS A 59 5.21 24.61 21.11
CA LYS A 59 5.52 23.74 22.26
C LYS A 59 7.01 23.71 22.65
N TYR A 60 7.92 23.74 21.67
CA TYR A 60 9.35 23.49 21.89
C TYR A 60 10.27 24.64 21.48
N SER A 61 9.74 25.75 20.97
CA SER A 61 10.51 26.91 20.50
C SER A 61 11.61 26.59 19.48
N LYS A 62 11.46 25.50 18.72
CA LYS A 62 12.39 25.04 17.68
C LYS A 62 11.62 24.37 16.55
N SER A 63 12.29 24.06 15.43
CA SER A 63 11.68 23.32 14.32
C SER A 63 11.80 21.79 14.53
N PRO A 64 10.84 20.99 14.01
CA PRO A 64 10.97 19.54 13.99
C PRO A 64 12.12 19.09 13.08
N GLU A 65 12.69 17.92 13.36
CA GLU A 65 13.70 17.33 12.48
C GLU A 65 13.08 16.97 11.12
N VAL A 66 13.76 17.37 10.02
CA VAL A 66 13.29 17.13 8.64
C VAL A 66 13.06 15.64 8.36
N GLY A 67 13.89 14.76 8.93
CA GLY A 67 13.73 13.30 8.78
C GLY A 67 12.44 12.78 9.43
N ALA A 68 12.12 13.25 10.64
CA ALA A 68 10.90 12.86 11.35
C ALA A 68 9.65 13.37 10.62
N LEU A 69 9.70 14.60 10.09
CA LEU A 69 8.62 15.21 9.32
C LEU A 69 8.37 14.47 8.00
N ASN A 70 9.43 14.14 7.26
CA ASN A 70 9.32 13.35 6.03
C ASN A 70 8.74 11.95 6.27
N ASN A 71 9.10 11.31 7.39
CA ASN A 71 8.55 10.01 7.76
C ASN A 71 7.04 10.11 8.06
N ALA A 72 6.64 11.11 8.84
CA ALA A 72 5.24 11.34 9.18
C ALA A 72 4.40 11.69 7.93
N LYS A 73 4.96 12.51 7.02
CA LYS A 73 4.37 12.83 5.71
C LYS A 73 4.15 11.60 4.83
N GLY A 74 5.09 10.66 4.84
CA GLY A 74 4.91 9.36 4.19
C GLY A 74 3.70 8.59 4.74
N GLY A 75 3.60 8.50 6.07
CA GLY A 75 2.46 7.84 6.73
C GLY A 75 1.12 8.50 6.42
N TRP A 76 1.02 9.84 6.45
CA TRP A 76 -0.22 10.53 6.09
C TRP A 76 -0.60 10.31 4.63
N ASN A 77 0.38 10.27 3.72
CA ASN A 77 0.11 9.98 2.31
C ASN A 77 -0.52 8.59 2.14
N GLU A 78 0.01 7.58 2.83
CA GLU A 78 -0.57 6.23 2.87
C GLU A 78 -1.96 6.23 3.50
N TYR A 79 -2.20 6.96 4.60
CA TYR A 79 -3.51 7.01 5.23
C TYR A 79 -4.60 7.63 4.35
N ILE A 80 -4.29 8.73 3.67
CA ILE A 80 -5.21 9.36 2.71
C ILE A 80 -5.46 8.39 1.56
N ALA A 81 -4.42 7.74 1.03
CA ALA A 81 -4.56 6.83 -0.11
C ALA A 81 -5.41 5.62 0.25
N THR A 82 -5.14 4.99 1.40
CA THR A 82 -5.93 3.88 1.94
C THR A 82 -7.40 4.26 2.08
N SER A 83 -7.69 5.45 2.62
CA SER A 83 -9.07 5.93 2.80
C SER A 83 -9.78 6.07 1.45
N LEU A 84 -9.14 6.75 0.48
CA LEU A 84 -9.72 6.99 -0.85
C LEU A 84 -9.89 5.72 -1.67
N LEU A 85 -8.89 4.82 -1.66
CA LEU A 85 -8.95 3.54 -2.36
C LEU A 85 -10.05 2.64 -1.78
N SER A 86 -10.19 2.61 -0.45
CA SER A 86 -11.25 1.85 0.22
C SER A 86 -12.63 2.38 -0.14
N GLU A 87 -12.79 3.71 -0.22
CA GLU A 87 -14.03 4.35 -0.62
C GLU A 87 -14.40 4.04 -2.08
N ILE A 88 -13.44 4.13 -3.00
CA ILE A 88 -13.65 3.78 -4.41
C ILE A 88 -14.12 2.33 -4.54
N ILE A 89 -13.50 1.40 -3.83
CA ILE A 89 -13.87 -0.01 -3.90
C ILE A 89 -15.21 -0.29 -3.22
N PHE A 90 -15.48 0.35 -2.09
CA PHE A 90 -16.80 0.28 -1.45
C PHE A 90 -17.90 0.76 -2.40
N ASP A 91 -17.68 1.87 -3.10
CA ASP A 91 -18.61 2.40 -4.10
C ASP A 91 -18.81 1.40 -5.26
N ILE A 92 -17.75 0.73 -5.72
CA ILE A 92 -17.86 -0.29 -6.78
C ILE A 92 -18.62 -1.52 -6.27
N ASN A 93 -18.27 -2.06 -5.11
CA ASN A 93 -18.91 -3.25 -4.53
C ASN A 93 -20.38 -3.03 -4.22
N THR A 94 -20.80 -1.80 -3.87
CA THR A 94 -22.21 -1.49 -3.60
C THR A 94 -23.03 -1.29 -4.87
N LYS A 95 -22.39 -0.86 -5.97
CA LYS A 95 -23.04 -0.63 -7.28
C LYS A 95 -22.97 -1.83 -8.21
N THR A 96 -22.13 -2.82 -7.89
CA THR A 96 -21.90 -4.01 -8.70
C THR A 96 -22.07 -5.27 -7.85
N SER A 97 -22.03 -6.45 -8.46
CA SER A 97 -22.00 -7.72 -7.73
C SER A 97 -20.57 -8.24 -7.51
N LYS A 98 -19.57 -7.36 -7.54
CA LYS A 98 -18.17 -7.70 -7.31
C LYS A 98 -17.82 -7.66 -5.82
N TYR A 99 -16.78 -8.41 -5.45
CA TYR A 99 -16.27 -8.50 -4.09
C TYR A 99 -14.77 -8.19 -4.08
N ILE A 100 -14.47 -6.92 -4.31
CA ILE A 100 -13.11 -6.44 -4.42
C ILE A 100 -12.66 -5.93 -3.05
N ALA A 101 -11.39 -6.09 -2.72
CA ALA A 101 -10.77 -5.35 -1.64
C ALA A 101 -9.41 -4.79 -2.07
N ILE A 102 -9.05 -3.66 -1.48
CA ILE A 102 -7.69 -3.13 -1.48
C ILE A 102 -7.28 -2.88 -0.05
N PHE A 103 -6.05 -3.24 0.30
CA PHE A 103 -5.58 -3.06 1.66
C PHE A 103 -4.07 -2.88 1.70
N PRO A 104 -3.57 -2.07 2.64
CA PRO A 104 -2.15 -1.91 2.83
C PRO A 104 -1.55 -3.21 3.38
N ILE A 105 -0.33 -3.55 2.97
CA ILE A 105 0.42 -4.65 3.59
C ILE A 105 1.35 -4.07 4.65
N PRO A 106 1.40 -4.63 5.88
CA PRO A 106 2.40 -4.23 6.85
C PRO A 106 3.81 -4.55 6.34
N ASN A 107 4.79 -3.71 6.66
CA ASN A 107 6.19 -3.96 6.31
C ASN A 107 6.65 -5.37 6.71
N SER A 108 7.26 -6.11 5.79
CA SER A 108 7.96 -7.37 6.06
C SER A 108 8.94 -7.20 7.22
N GLN A 109 8.83 -8.05 8.25
CA GLN A 109 9.71 -8.03 9.43
C GLN A 109 10.58 -9.29 9.49
N PHE A 110 11.66 -9.24 10.29
CA PHE A 110 12.46 -10.43 10.56
C PHE A 110 11.61 -11.50 11.25
N LYS A 111 11.70 -12.74 10.75
CA LYS A 111 10.98 -13.89 11.29
C LYS A 111 11.30 -14.08 12.77
N ILE A 112 10.26 -14.10 13.60
CA ILE A 112 10.39 -14.50 15.00
C ILE A 112 10.73 -16.01 15.00
N LYS A 113 11.83 -16.38 15.65
CA LYS A 113 12.31 -17.77 15.72
C LYS A 113 11.19 -18.67 16.26
N GLY A 114 10.77 -19.67 15.47
CA GLY A 114 9.69 -20.60 15.82
C GLY A 114 8.30 -20.23 15.29
N SER A 115 8.15 -19.10 14.59
CA SER A 115 6.89 -18.76 13.90
C SER A 115 6.76 -19.50 12.56
N ASN A 116 5.53 -19.87 12.21
CA ASN A 116 5.17 -20.43 10.90
C ASN A 116 5.04 -19.37 9.80
N GLU A 117 5.25 -18.09 10.14
CA GLU A 117 5.10 -16.97 9.21
C GLU A 117 6.33 -16.84 8.30
N SER A 118 6.09 -16.47 7.05
CA SER A 118 7.15 -16.06 6.12
C SER A 118 7.67 -14.68 6.51
N TYR A 119 8.93 -14.39 6.15
CA TYR A 119 9.46 -13.03 6.14
C TYR A 119 8.60 -12.08 5.29
N SER A 120 8.01 -12.58 4.21
CA SER A 120 7.17 -11.81 3.32
C SER A 120 5.72 -11.80 3.80
N ASN A 121 5.23 -10.63 4.21
CA ASN A 121 3.80 -10.47 4.56
C ASN A 121 2.85 -10.69 3.37
N PHE A 122 3.34 -10.52 2.14
CA PHE A 122 2.59 -10.93 0.95
C PHE A 122 2.34 -12.44 0.93
N LEU A 123 3.37 -13.26 1.21
CA LEU A 123 3.24 -14.72 1.24
C LEU A 123 2.41 -15.23 2.43
N ASN A 124 2.26 -14.40 3.47
CA ASN A 124 1.41 -14.70 4.63
C ASN A 124 -0.10 -14.54 4.32
N LEU A 125 -0.47 -14.04 3.14
CA LEU A 125 -1.86 -14.01 2.68
C LEU A 125 -2.40 -15.41 2.32
N PHE A 126 -1.51 -16.35 2.00
CA PHE A 126 -1.87 -17.71 1.59
C PHE A 126 -1.76 -18.70 2.75
N ALA A 127 -2.59 -19.75 2.73
CA ALA A 127 -2.58 -20.78 3.76
C ALA A 127 -1.24 -21.57 3.76
N PRO A 128 -0.60 -21.84 4.91
CA PRO A 128 0.66 -22.58 4.97
C PRO A 128 0.62 -23.97 4.30
N GLU A 129 -0.52 -24.65 4.37
CA GLU A 129 -0.79 -25.95 3.78
C GLU A 129 -0.72 -25.93 2.24
N ASP A 130 -1.05 -24.81 1.61
CA ASP A 130 -1.02 -24.68 0.15
C ASP A 130 0.40 -24.76 -0.41
N PHE A 131 1.40 -24.35 0.36
CA PHE A 131 2.80 -24.54 0.00
C PHE A 131 3.21 -26.02 0.05
N CYS A 132 2.58 -26.82 0.91
CA CYS A 132 2.93 -28.23 1.11
C CYS A 132 2.14 -29.18 0.20
N ASN A 133 1.03 -28.73 -0.39
CA ASN A 133 0.22 -29.52 -1.29
C ASN A 133 0.81 -29.52 -2.71
N ILE A 134 1.32 -30.66 -3.18
CA ILE A 134 1.95 -30.81 -4.51
C ILE A 134 0.99 -30.49 -5.68
N ASN A 135 -0.32 -30.59 -5.46
CA ASN A 135 -1.32 -30.26 -6.47
C ASN A 135 -1.66 -28.76 -6.47
N ASN A 136 -1.24 -28.01 -5.46
CA ASN A 136 -1.38 -26.55 -5.42
C ASN A 136 -0.16 -25.89 -6.07
N TYR A 137 -0.39 -24.87 -6.91
CA TYR A 137 0.67 -24.11 -7.58
C TYR A 137 1.65 -23.45 -6.60
N LEU A 138 1.21 -23.05 -5.40
CA LEU A 138 2.08 -22.47 -4.35
C LEU A 138 3.21 -23.39 -3.92
N SER A 139 3.06 -24.71 -4.08
CA SER A 139 4.14 -25.66 -3.79
C SER A 139 5.38 -25.45 -4.66
N LYS A 140 5.24 -24.84 -5.84
CA LYS A 140 6.35 -24.55 -6.76
C LYS A 140 7.34 -23.52 -6.21
N ILE A 141 6.87 -22.58 -5.39
CA ILE A 141 7.73 -21.55 -4.79
C ILE A 141 8.18 -21.92 -3.37
N LYS A 142 7.68 -23.02 -2.79
CA LYS A 142 8.09 -23.50 -1.46
C LYS A 142 9.62 -23.61 -1.30
N PRO A 143 10.40 -24.15 -2.26
CA PRO A 143 11.86 -24.26 -2.11
C PRO A 143 12.57 -22.91 -1.91
N PHE A 144 11.96 -21.83 -2.40
CA PHE A 144 12.50 -20.48 -2.38
C PHE A 144 11.83 -19.58 -1.35
N LYS A 145 10.74 -20.02 -0.70
CA LYS A 145 9.86 -19.19 0.16
C LYS A 145 10.62 -18.37 1.20
N GLU A 146 11.64 -18.93 1.83
CA GLU A 146 12.43 -18.25 2.87
C GLU A 146 13.56 -17.36 2.30
N GLN A 147 13.80 -17.43 0.98
CA GLN A 147 14.78 -16.64 0.24
C GLN A 147 14.12 -15.55 -0.61
N ILE A 148 12.79 -15.49 -0.66
CA ILE A 148 12.03 -14.41 -1.29
C ILE A 148 12.10 -13.21 -0.34
N PHE A 149 13.20 -12.47 -0.44
CA PHE A 149 13.36 -11.17 0.20
C PHE A 149 12.75 -10.13 -0.71
N MET A 150 11.57 -9.65 -0.36
CA MET A 150 10.90 -8.59 -1.08
C MET A 150 10.41 -7.56 -0.06
N PRO A 151 10.70 -6.26 -0.24
CA PRO A 151 9.96 -5.24 0.47
C PRO A 151 8.47 -5.42 0.14
N SER A 152 7.59 -5.34 1.13
CA SER A 152 6.17 -5.53 0.85
C SER A 152 5.69 -4.45 -0.10
N PRO A 153 4.96 -4.77 -1.18
CA PRO A 153 4.27 -3.72 -1.92
C PRO A 153 3.32 -3.01 -0.95
N ASP A 154 3.09 -1.73 -1.19
CA ASP A 154 2.32 -0.89 -0.27
C ASP A 154 0.85 -1.39 -0.20
N TYR A 155 0.28 -1.86 -1.31
CA TYR A 155 -1.09 -2.42 -1.35
C TYR A 155 -1.22 -3.69 -2.21
N ILE A 156 -2.24 -4.49 -1.91
CA ILE A 156 -2.77 -5.55 -2.79
C ILE A 156 -4.21 -5.24 -3.15
N ILE A 157 -4.56 -5.50 -4.41
CA ILE A 157 -5.93 -5.53 -4.92
C ILE A 157 -6.32 -6.98 -5.16
N ILE A 158 -7.44 -7.38 -4.56
CA ILE A 158 -8.04 -8.70 -4.74
C ILE A 158 -9.44 -8.58 -5.34
N ASP A 159 -9.88 -9.59 -6.06
CA ASP A 159 -11.26 -9.73 -6.54
C ASP A 159 -11.72 -11.17 -6.26
N LEU A 160 -12.66 -11.29 -5.32
CA LEU A 160 -13.15 -12.57 -4.81
C LEU A 160 -14.37 -13.02 -5.62
N GLU A 161 -14.37 -14.28 -6.06
CA GLU A 161 -15.52 -14.85 -6.75
C GLU A 161 -16.68 -15.19 -5.79
N SER A 162 -16.38 -15.33 -4.49
CA SER A 162 -17.34 -15.83 -3.50
C SER A 162 -18.14 -14.71 -2.82
N SER A 163 -19.46 -14.76 -2.97
CA SER A 163 -20.40 -13.89 -2.25
C SER A 163 -20.41 -14.09 -0.73
N LEU A 164 -19.79 -15.17 -0.24
CA LEU A 164 -19.71 -15.48 1.19
C LEU A 164 -19.01 -14.36 1.99
N TYR A 165 -18.07 -13.65 1.37
CA TYR A 165 -17.30 -12.59 2.04
C TYR A 165 -17.87 -11.18 1.83
N SER A 166 -18.93 -11.04 1.03
CA SER A 166 -19.43 -9.74 0.55
C SER A 166 -19.76 -8.73 1.65
N LYS A 167 -20.49 -9.15 2.69
CA LYS A 167 -20.86 -8.31 3.83
C LYS A 167 -19.64 -7.96 4.67
N ASP A 168 -18.77 -8.94 4.92
CA ASP A 168 -17.58 -8.76 5.74
C ASP A 168 -16.60 -7.79 5.06
N VAL A 169 -16.36 -7.95 3.76
CA VAL A 169 -15.47 -7.07 2.98
C VAL A 169 -15.94 -5.62 3.03
N ASN A 170 -17.23 -5.36 2.81
CA ASN A 170 -17.73 -3.99 2.83
C ASN A 170 -17.67 -3.36 4.23
N LEU A 171 -17.92 -4.13 5.29
CA LEU A 171 -17.75 -3.65 6.67
C LEU A 171 -16.28 -3.35 6.98
N LEU A 172 -15.37 -4.22 6.57
CA LEU A 172 -13.93 -4.03 6.78
C LEU A 172 -13.38 -2.85 5.97
N LEU A 173 -13.87 -2.63 4.74
CA LEU A 173 -13.52 -1.44 3.96
C LEU A 173 -14.01 -0.15 4.65
N GLN A 174 -15.21 -0.17 5.24
CA GLN A 174 -15.71 0.96 6.03
C GLN A 174 -14.89 1.22 7.29
N GLU A 175 -14.44 0.17 7.96
CA GLU A 175 -13.52 0.30 9.10
C GLU A 175 -12.17 0.86 8.64
N GLN A 176 -11.61 0.34 7.54
CA GLN A 176 -10.35 0.81 6.96
C GLN A 176 -10.44 2.26 6.46
N MET A 177 -11.59 2.72 5.96
CA MET A 177 -11.81 4.13 5.62
C MET A 177 -11.72 5.04 6.85
N ARG A 178 -12.24 4.58 8.00
CA ARG A 178 -12.26 5.36 9.25
C ARG A 178 -10.93 5.29 9.99
N ASP A 179 -10.26 4.14 9.93
CA ASP A 179 -8.99 3.86 10.59
C ASP A 179 -7.99 3.22 9.61
N PRO A 180 -7.39 4.02 8.70
CA PRO A 180 -6.58 3.53 7.59
C PRO A 180 -5.24 2.89 8.00
N ASP A 181 -4.88 2.94 9.28
CA ASP A 181 -3.67 2.33 9.82
C ASP A 181 -3.93 0.99 10.55
N SER A 182 -5.18 0.54 10.61
CA SER A 182 -5.61 -0.63 11.41
C SER A 182 -5.22 -1.98 10.82
N PHE A 183 -4.89 -2.03 9.52
CA PHE A 183 -4.64 -3.28 8.76
C PHE A 183 -5.77 -4.32 8.90
N VAL A 184 -7.01 -3.91 9.20
CA VAL A 184 -8.14 -4.82 9.49
C VAL A 184 -8.45 -5.75 8.33
N VAL A 185 -8.40 -5.24 7.10
CA VAL A 185 -8.62 -6.03 5.88
C VAL A 185 -7.48 -7.04 5.65
N TYR A 186 -6.22 -6.61 5.82
CA TYR A 186 -5.06 -7.51 5.74
C TYR A 186 -5.17 -8.65 6.76
N ASN A 187 -5.43 -8.31 8.01
CA ASN A 187 -5.56 -9.29 9.10
C ASN A 187 -6.72 -10.26 8.84
N PHE A 188 -7.80 -9.78 8.23
CA PHE A 188 -8.91 -10.64 7.82
C PHE A 188 -8.49 -11.65 6.76
N PHE A 189 -7.69 -11.25 5.75
CA PHE A 189 -7.30 -12.12 4.64
C PHE A 189 -6.02 -12.94 4.86
N LYS A 190 -5.27 -12.67 5.94
CA LYS A 190 -4.08 -13.42 6.30
C LYS A 190 -4.37 -14.93 6.36
N GLY A 191 -3.67 -15.70 5.55
CA GLY A 191 -3.81 -17.15 5.43
C GLY A 191 -5.11 -17.64 4.77
N LYS A 192 -5.87 -16.78 4.08
CA LYS A 192 -7.19 -17.13 3.51
C LYS A 192 -7.31 -16.96 2.01
N LEU A 193 -6.35 -16.27 1.37
CA LEU A 193 -6.44 -16.02 -0.07
C LEU A 193 -6.00 -17.22 -0.88
N HIS A 194 -6.64 -17.40 -2.03
CA HIS A 194 -6.13 -18.21 -3.13
C HIS A 194 -5.28 -17.35 -4.06
N ILE A 195 -4.41 -17.99 -4.86
CA ILE A 195 -3.50 -17.26 -5.75
C ILE A 195 -4.24 -16.51 -6.86
N GLU A 196 -5.41 -17.02 -7.25
CA GLU A 196 -6.29 -16.42 -8.25
C GLU A 196 -6.99 -15.16 -7.74
N ASP A 197 -7.15 -15.01 -6.41
CA ASP A 197 -7.83 -13.86 -5.81
C ASP A 197 -7.02 -12.58 -5.99
N ILE A 198 -5.69 -12.69 -5.98
CA ILE A 198 -4.79 -11.54 -6.16
C ILE A 198 -4.81 -11.10 -7.62
N LYS A 199 -5.13 -9.83 -7.84
CA LYS A 199 -5.16 -9.23 -9.18
C LYS A 199 -3.98 -8.29 -9.42
N ALA A 200 -3.66 -7.47 -8.43
CA ALA A 200 -2.56 -6.53 -8.55
C ALA A 200 -1.85 -6.25 -7.22
N ALA A 201 -0.59 -5.88 -7.33
CA ALA A 201 0.17 -5.22 -6.28
C ALA A 201 0.45 -3.77 -6.67
N VAL A 202 0.58 -2.90 -5.68
CA VAL A 202 0.75 -1.47 -5.89
C VAL A 202 1.85 -0.93 -4.97
N SER A 203 2.81 -0.19 -5.53
CA SER A 203 3.63 0.73 -4.75
C SER A 203 3.06 2.14 -4.81
N LEU A 204 2.97 2.79 -3.67
CA LEU A 204 2.62 4.19 -3.51
C LEU A 204 3.86 4.98 -3.09
N LYS A 205 4.19 6.07 -3.78
CA LYS A 205 5.27 6.99 -3.38
C LYS A 205 4.85 8.45 -3.49
N THR A 206 5.25 9.26 -2.51
CA THR A 206 5.03 10.72 -2.54
C THR A 206 5.88 11.41 -3.62
N SER A 207 7.12 10.93 -3.82
CA SER A 207 8.03 11.35 -4.88
C SER A 207 9.05 10.24 -5.16
N ASN A 208 9.47 10.13 -6.42
CA ASN A 208 10.44 9.14 -6.85
C ASN A 208 11.85 9.75 -6.92
N ARG A 209 12.52 9.81 -5.77
CA ARG A 209 13.97 10.05 -5.75
C ARG A 209 14.69 8.86 -6.38
N PRO A 210 15.86 9.04 -7.02
CA PRO A 210 16.57 7.95 -7.71
C PRO A 210 16.82 6.72 -6.83
N ASP A 211 17.12 6.90 -5.55
CA ASP A 211 17.31 5.83 -4.56
C ASP A 211 16.00 5.05 -4.25
N ARG A 212 14.85 5.74 -4.30
CA ARG A 212 13.53 5.17 -4.00
C ARG A 212 12.84 4.54 -5.22
N ARG A 213 13.34 4.81 -6.43
CA ARG A 213 12.78 4.29 -7.69
C ARG A 213 13.02 2.79 -7.86
N TYR A 214 14.16 2.27 -7.40
CA TYR A 214 14.54 0.87 -7.60
C TYR A 214 13.81 -0.10 -6.68
N GLN A 215 13.33 0.36 -5.52
CA GLN A 215 12.57 -0.49 -4.61
C GLN A 215 11.28 -1.03 -5.29
N PRO A 216 10.38 -0.19 -5.85
CA PRO A 216 9.22 -0.67 -6.60
C PRO A 216 9.57 -1.57 -7.79
N LEU A 217 10.69 -1.33 -8.47
CA LEU A 217 11.12 -2.17 -9.59
C LEU A 217 11.53 -3.57 -9.14
N PHE A 218 12.20 -3.67 -7.99
CA PHE A 218 12.58 -4.95 -7.40
C PHE A 218 11.34 -5.71 -6.89
N GLU A 219 10.42 -5.01 -6.21
CA GLU A 219 9.12 -5.54 -5.82
C GLU A 219 8.35 -6.10 -7.03
N ALA A 220 8.24 -5.31 -8.10
CA ALA A 220 7.59 -5.72 -9.34
C ALA A 220 8.24 -6.96 -9.97
N ALA A 221 9.57 -7.01 -10.02
CA ALA A 221 10.30 -8.14 -10.59
C ALA A 221 10.00 -9.44 -9.84
N MET A 222 9.97 -9.37 -8.51
CA MET A 222 9.68 -10.51 -7.64
C MET A 222 8.23 -10.96 -7.77
N ILE A 223 7.26 -10.04 -7.72
CA ILE A 223 5.83 -10.38 -7.86
C ILE A 223 5.55 -11.00 -9.21
N LYS A 224 6.08 -10.44 -10.30
CA LYS A 224 5.87 -10.96 -11.65
C LYS A 224 6.51 -12.33 -11.85
N ALA A 225 7.73 -12.52 -11.35
CA ALA A 225 8.41 -13.82 -11.43
C ALA A 225 7.65 -14.90 -10.63
N MET A 226 7.15 -14.56 -9.44
CA MET A 226 6.28 -15.46 -8.67
C MET A 226 4.98 -15.76 -9.42
N GLY A 227 4.30 -14.72 -9.91
CA GLY A 227 3.07 -14.84 -10.69
C GLY A 227 3.26 -15.81 -11.86
N TYR A 228 4.33 -15.64 -12.64
CA TYR A 228 4.66 -16.52 -13.75
C TYR A 228 4.80 -18.00 -13.32
N VAL A 229 5.60 -18.28 -12.27
CA VAL A 229 5.77 -19.66 -11.75
C VAL A 229 4.45 -20.27 -11.29
N LEU A 230 3.60 -19.45 -10.69
CA LEU A 230 2.29 -19.80 -10.16
C LEU A 230 1.17 -19.80 -11.23
N LYS A 231 1.51 -19.51 -12.50
CA LYS A 231 0.57 -19.34 -13.61
C LYS A 231 -0.50 -18.28 -13.37
N GLN A 232 -0.13 -17.20 -12.69
CA GLN A 232 -0.97 -16.04 -12.44
C GLN A 232 -0.48 -14.83 -13.23
N ASN A 233 -1.40 -14.05 -13.75
CA ASN A 233 -1.11 -12.77 -14.41
C ASN A 233 -1.25 -11.60 -13.41
N TRP A 234 -0.50 -11.67 -12.32
CA TRP A 234 -0.53 -10.60 -11.31
C TRP A 234 0.06 -9.32 -11.90
N LYS A 235 -0.73 -8.25 -11.85
CA LYS A 235 -0.32 -6.93 -12.31
C LYS A 235 0.45 -6.20 -11.22
N TYR A 236 1.31 -5.28 -11.62
CA TYR A 236 2.06 -4.41 -10.75
C TYR A 236 1.90 -2.96 -11.18
N TYR A 237 1.44 -2.13 -10.26
CA TYR A 237 1.19 -0.72 -10.53
C TYR A 237 2.04 0.19 -9.66
N MET A 238 2.45 1.30 -10.26
CA MET A 238 3.15 2.38 -9.56
C MET A 238 2.22 3.57 -9.43
N VAL A 239 1.99 4.02 -8.20
CA VAL A 239 1.16 5.18 -7.88
C VAL A 239 2.05 6.26 -7.29
N ALA A 240 1.99 7.47 -7.84
CA ALA A 240 2.75 8.58 -7.30
C ALA A 240 2.01 9.90 -7.38
N SER A 241 2.30 10.79 -6.42
CA SER A 241 1.77 12.17 -6.44
C SER A 241 2.39 13.00 -7.56
N ASP A 242 3.63 12.68 -7.97
CA ASP A 242 4.30 13.28 -9.11
C ASP A 242 5.22 12.25 -9.80
N LEU A 243 5.37 12.38 -11.12
CA LEU A 243 6.18 11.52 -11.98
C LEU A 243 7.07 12.36 -12.88
N SER A 244 8.38 12.33 -12.63
CA SER A 244 9.37 12.93 -13.52
C SER A 244 9.41 12.19 -14.87
N THR A 245 9.99 12.83 -15.89
CA THR A 245 10.21 12.18 -17.20
C THR A 245 11.01 10.89 -17.05
N ALA A 246 11.99 10.85 -16.15
CA ALA A 246 12.77 9.65 -15.89
C ALA A 246 11.94 8.53 -15.27
N ASP A 247 11.00 8.85 -14.37
CA ASP A 247 10.07 7.88 -13.80
C ASP A 247 9.18 7.27 -14.88
N LYS A 248 8.59 8.13 -15.72
CA LYS A 248 7.73 7.69 -16.84
C LYS A 248 8.48 6.78 -17.79
N THR A 249 9.72 7.13 -18.17
CA THR A 249 10.54 6.27 -19.03
C THR A 249 10.79 4.94 -18.36
N ILE A 250 11.34 4.92 -17.15
CA ILE A 250 11.76 3.68 -16.48
C ILE A 250 10.58 2.75 -16.22
N PHE A 251 9.46 3.27 -15.71
CA PHE A 251 8.30 2.43 -15.41
C PHE A 251 7.57 1.94 -16.65
N ASN A 252 7.62 2.68 -17.78
CA ASN A 252 6.95 2.25 -19.01
C ASN A 252 7.82 1.36 -19.90
N SER A 253 9.15 1.50 -19.85
CA SER A 253 10.05 0.79 -20.77
C SER A 253 10.82 -0.37 -20.15
N ALA A 254 10.78 -0.54 -18.83
CA ALA A 254 11.51 -1.61 -18.17
C ALA A 254 10.88 -2.99 -18.45
N ILE A 255 11.72 -3.92 -18.89
CA ILE A 255 11.37 -5.33 -19.06
C ILE A 255 11.50 -6.06 -17.72
N ALA A 256 10.59 -7.01 -17.46
CA ALA A 256 10.70 -7.84 -16.28
C ALA A 256 11.90 -8.80 -16.42
N PRO A 257 12.80 -8.90 -15.42
CA PRO A 257 14.01 -9.70 -15.55
C PRO A 257 13.79 -11.18 -15.92
N HIS A 258 12.72 -11.79 -15.42
CA HIS A 258 12.36 -13.18 -15.79
C HIS A 258 11.96 -13.30 -17.26
N GLY A 259 11.40 -12.26 -17.88
CA GLY A 259 11.09 -12.22 -19.31
C GLY A 259 12.34 -12.30 -20.18
N ILE A 260 13.45 -11.67 -19.78
CA ILE A 260 14.74 -11.81 -20.47
C ILE A 260 15.18 -13.27 -20.51
N ALA A 261 15.08 -13.97 -19.37
CA ALA A 261 15.47 -15.37 -19.26
C ALA A 261 14.56 -16.33 -20.05
N LEU A 262 13.33 -15.90 -20.35
CA LEU A 262 12.34 -16.65 -21.11
C LEU A 262 12.26 -16.23 -22.58
N GLU A 263 13.02 -15.21 -22.99
CA GLU A 263 12.93 -14.58 -24.32
C GLU A 263 11.54 -14.00 -24.62
N GLU A 264 10.83 -13.52 -23.58
CA GLU A 264 9.49 -12.93 -23.66
C GLU A 264 9.47 -11.47 -23.17
N ASN A 265 8.71 -10.62 -23.85
CA ASN A 265 8.62 -9.19 -23.53
C ASN A 265 7.55 -8.88 -22.47
N PHE A 266 7.81 -9.28 -21.24
CA PHE A 266 6.97 -8.94 -20.10
C PHE A 266 7.27 -7.54 -19.58
N HIS A 267 6.23 -6.71 -19.44
CA HIS A 267 6.36 -5.39 -18.81
C HIS A 267 6.61 -5.56 -17.31
N LEU A 268 7.61 -4.86 -16.79
CA LEU A 268 7.96 -4.92 -15.36
C LEU A 268 6.88 -4.24 -14.51
N VAL A 269 6.48 -3.02 -14.88
CA VAL A 269 5.36 -2.28 -14.28
C VAL A 269 4.28 -2.16 -15.35
N ASP A 270 3.05 -2.57 -15.02
CA ASP A 270 1.95 -2.61 -15.99
C ASP A 270 1.40 -1.22 -16.31
N ALA A 271 1.37 -0.33 -15.33
CA ALA A 271 0.98 1.07 -15.52
C ALA A 271 1.43 1.96 -14.36
N THR A 272 1.50 3.26 -14.65
CA THR A 272 1.71 4.32 -13.67
C THR A 272 0.44 5.15 -13.50
N TYR A 273 0.08 5.50 -12.27
CA TYR A 273 -1.09 6.33 -11.97
C TYR A 273 -0.68 7.51 -11.10
N LEU A 274 -1.31 8.65 -11.38
CA LEU A 274 -1.18 9.83 -10.54
C LEU A 274 -2.11 9.73 -9.34
N TYR A 275 -1.66 10.30 -8.23
CA TYR A 275 -2.41 10.37 -6.99
C TYR A 275 -2.41 11.81 -6.47
N ALA A 276 -3.16 12.67 -7.16
CA ALA A 276 -3.45 14.01 -6.70
C ALA A 276 -4.86 14.08 -6.07
N ARG A 277 -5.83 13.32 -6.58
CA ARG A 277 -7.23 13.35 -6.15
C ARG A 277 -7.86 11.95 -6.21
N LYS A 278 -9.02 11.77 -5.57
CA LYS A 278 -9.82 10.53 -5.61
C LYS A 278 -10.04 10.02 -7.05
N ALA A 279 -10.41 10.92 -7.96
CA ALA A 279 -10.73 10.57 -9.34
C ALA A 279 -9.53 9.97 -10.11
N ASP A 280 -8.30 10.32 -9.73
CA ASP A 280 -7.08 9.85 -10.41
C ASP A 280 -6.79 8.36 -10.08
N LEU A 281 -7.35 7.84 -8.98
CA LEU A 281 -7.20 6.45 -8.53
C LEU A 281 -8.26 5.49 -9.08
N LEU A 282 -9.36 6.00 -9.65
CA LEU A 282 -10.40 5.13 -10.22
C LEU A 282 -9.87 4.29 -11.40
N PRO A 283 -9.10 4.84 -12.36
CA PRO A 283 -8.51 4.06 -13.44
C PRO A 283 -7.62 2.92 -12.97
N LEU A 284 -6.87 3.11 -11.87
CA LEU A 284 -6.05 2.06 -11.25
C LEU A 284 -6.91 0.86 -10.85
N VAL A 285 -8.00 1.12 -10.11
CA VAL A 285 -8.88 0.06 -9.61
C VAL A 285 -9.54 -0.68 -10.78
N ILE A 286 -10.02 0.05 -11.78
CA ILE A 286 -10.63 -0.54 -12.99
C ILE A 286 -9.63 -1.45 -13.72
N ALA A 287 -8.43 -0.94 -14.00
CA ALA A 287 -7.41 -1.71 -14.71
C ALA A 287 -6.99 -2.97 -13.94
N ALA A 288 -6.97 -2.92 -12.60
CA ALA A 288 -6.63 -4.07 -11.77
C ALA A 288 -7.65 -5.21 -11.87
N ILE A 289 -8.94 -4.88 -11.97
CA ILE A 289 -10.04 -5.86 -11.95
C ILE A 289 -10.55 -6.26 -13.34
N GLU A 290 -10.09 -5.60 -14.41
CA GLU A 290 -10.35 -6.01 -15.79
C GLU A 290 -9.46 -7.20 -16.16
N LYS A 291 -10.09 -8.24 -16.74
CA LYS A 291 -9.44 -9.48 -17.18
C LYS A 291 -8.50 -9.24 -18.36
#